data_AF-A0A968X9G3-F1
#
_entry.id   AF-A0A968X9G3-F1
#
_cell.length_a   1.000
_cell.length_b   1.000
_cell.length_c   1.000
_cell.angle_alpha   90.00
_cell.angle_beta   90.00
_cell.angle_gamma   90.00
#
_symmetry.space_group_name_H-M   'P 1'
#
loop_
_entity.id
_entity.type
_entity.pdbx_description
1 polymer ?
#
loop_
_entity_poly.entity_id
_entity_poly.type
_entity_poly.pdbx_seq_one_letter_code
_entity_poly.pdbx_strand_id
1 'polypeptide(L)'
;MAVKLSIHDSYTVLDLAPGCSIDELKLAYKDMVQVWHPDRFTHNPRLGQKAEDKLKQINLAYETLEAAIAQRQAMELARNVAKDVEQRVARKTAQTRFDPIPANQTAKLRLGFALWTLVLVASPWLVFLFFYWVTQNPVLVGGAAMIAGVYFLLRFLSERG
;
A
#
# COMPACT_ATOMS: atom_id res chain seq x y z
N MET A 1 16.43 -45.30 -21.82
CA MET A 1 16.61 -44.80 -20.44
C MET A 1 17.21 -43.42 -20.54
N ALA A 2 16.51 -42.37 -20.11
CA ALA A 2 17.09 -41.02 -20.10
C ALA A 2 18.18 -41.00 -19.03
N VAL A 3 19.45 -40.96 -19.45
CA VAL A 3 20.58 -40.81 -18.53
C VAL A 3 20.49 -39.40 -17.95
N LYS A 4 19.96 -39.30 -16.74
CA LYS A 4 19.90 -38.04 -15.99
C LYS A 4 21.25 -37.85 -15.33
N LEU A 5 22.07 -36.94 -15.87
CA LEU A 5 23.32 -36.53 -15.22
C LEU A 5 23.00 -35.87 -13.88
N SER A 6 23.77 -36.21 -12.84
CA SER A 6 23.67 -35.52 -11.56
C SER A 6 24.29 -34.13 -11.69
N ILE A 7 23.83 -33.17 -10.89
CA ILE A 7 24.33 -31.78 -10.94
C ILE A 7 25.86 -31.74 -10.76
N HIS A 8 26.42 -32.59 -9.91
CA HIS A 8 27.88 -32.68 -9.67
C HIS A 8 28.63 -33.22 -10.89
N ASP A 9 28.06 -34.22 -11.57
CA ASP A 9 28.64 -34.78 -12.79
C ASP A 9 28.60 -33.76 -13.93
N SER A 10 27.53 -32.96 -14.02
CA SER A 10 27.41 -31.91 -15.03
C SER A 10 28.49 -30.84 -14.89
N TYR A 11 28.83 -30.41 -13.66
CA TYR A 11 29.96 -29.50 -13.41
C TYR A 11 31.29 -30.12 -13.85
N THR A 12 31.48 -31.41 -13.59
CA THR A 12 32.71 -32.12 -13.96
C THR A 12 32.83 -32.30 -15.48
N VAL A 13 31.72 -32.54 -16.18
CA VAL A 13 31.69 -32.69 -17.65
C VAL A 13 32.02 -31.39 -18.36
N LEU A 14 31.54 -30.26 -17.82
CA LEU A 14 31.79 -28.91 -18.36
C LEU A 14 33.07 -28.26 -17.81
N ASP A 15 33.80 -28.95 -16.93
CA ASP A 15 35.01 -28.46 -16.24
C ASP A 15 34.79 -27.10 -15.54
N LEU A 16 33.63 -26.96 -14.89
CA LEU A 16 33.20 -25.74 -14.21
C LEU A 16 33.20 -25.92 -12.69
N ALA A 17 33.51 -24.84 -11.97
CA ALA A 17 33.39 -24.80 -10.53
C ALA A 17 31.92 -24.82 -10.08
N PRO A 18 31.59 -25.46 -8.94
CA PRO A 18 30.24 -25.46 -8.40
C PRO A 18 29.83 -24.03 -8.02
N GLY A 19 28.72 -23.55 -8.60
CA GLY A 19 28.25 -22.18 -8.38
C GLY A 19 28.79 -21.14 -9.37
N CYS A 20 29.32 -21.58 -10.52
CA CYS A 20 29.64 -20.70 -11.64
C CYS A 20 28.44 -19.85 -12.08
N SER A 21 28.73 -18.72 -12.70
CA SER A 21 27.69 -17.86 -13.28
C SER A 21 27.10 -18.47 -14.56
N ILE A 22 25.93 -17.98 -14.98
CA ILE A 22 25.31 -18.44 -16.22
C ILE A 22 26.11 -18.04 -17.47
N ASP A 23 26.89 -16.95 -17.37
CA ASP A 23 27.74 -16.48 -18.46
C ASP A 23 28.96 -17.38 -18.64
N GLU A 24 29.58 -17.81 -17.54
CA GLU A 24 30.64 -18.82 -17.55
C GLU A 24 30.13 -20.17 -18.09
N LEU A 25 28.92 -20.58 -17.70
CA LEU A 25 28.29 -21.79 -18.23
C LEU A 25 28.13 -21.73 -19.76
N LYS A 26 27.63 -20.60 -20.27
CA LYS A 26 27.46 -20.39 -21.72
C LYS A 26 28.79 -20.34 -22.47
N LEU A 27 29.81 -19.73 -21.86
CA LEU A 27 31.15 -19.64 -22.44
C LEU A 27 31.78 -21.04 -22.56
N ALA A 28 31.81 -21.79 -21.45
CA ALA A 28 32.35 -23.15 -21.44
C ALA A 28 31.59 -24.09 -22.39
N TYR A 29 30.25 -23.98 -22.45
CA TYR A 29 29.45 -24.71 -23.42
C TYR A 29 29.87 -24.41 -24.86
N LYS A 30 30.02 -23.12 -25.22
CA LYS A 30 30.43 -22.71 -26.56
C LYS A 30 31.81 -23.25 -26.93
N ASP A 31 32.76 -23.18 -26.00
CA ASP A 31 34.13 -23.68 -26.20
C ASP A 31 34.12 -25.20 -26.41
N MET A 32 33.36 -25.95 -25.61
CA MET A 32 33.26 -27.40 -25.76
C MET A 32 32.56 -27.82 -27.06
N VAL A 33 31.48 -27.13 -27.45
CA VAL A 33 30.78 -27.40 -28.72
C VAL A 33 31.73 -27.16 -29.90
N GLN A 34 32.54 -26.11 -29.85
CA GLN A 34 33.52 -25.82 -30.91
C GLN A 34 34.61 -26.91 -31.00
N VAL A 35 35.07 -27.43 -29.86
CA VAL A 35 36.06 -28.52 -29.82
C VAL A 35 35.49 -29.83 -30.36
N TRP A 36 34.27 -30.19 -29.93
CA TRP A 36 33.62 -31.48 -30.22
C TRP A 36 32.66 -31.44 -31.43
N HIS A 37 32.73 -30.42 -32.28
CA HIS A 37 31.85 -30.31 -33.44
C HIS A 37 32.11 -31.45 -34.45
N PRO A 38 31.07 -32.18 -34.92
CA PRO A 38 31.24 -33.35 -35.81
C PRO A 38 31.89 -32.99 -37.15
N ASP A 39 31.71 -31.75 -37.63
CA ASP A 39 32.34 -31.26 -38.87
C ASP A 39 33.88 -31.24 -38.82
N ARG A 40 34.46 -31.13 -37.61
CA ARG A 40 35.92 -31.18 -37.44
C ARG A 40 36.51 -32.59 -37.60
N PHE A 41 35.67 -33.62 -37.56
CA PHE A 41 36.08 -35.02 -37.59
C PHE A 41 35.57 -35.77 -38.82
N THR A 42 35.20 -35.04 -39.88
CA THR A 42 34.74 -35.57 -41.18
C THR A 42 35.71 -36.59 -41.81
N HIS A 43 37.02 -36.41 -41.60
CA HIS A 43 38.04 -37.34 -42.09
C HIS A 43 38.16 -38.65 -41.27
N ASN A 44 37.60 -38.71 -40.05
CA ASN A 44 37.78 -39.84 -39.13
C ASN A 44 36.42 -40.25 -38.49
N PRO A 45 35.66 -41.17 -39.11
CA PRO A 45 34.30 -41.51 -38.67
C PRO A 45 34.24 -42.07 -37.24
N ARG A 46 35.28 -42.78 -36.79
CA ARG A 46 35.38 -43.27 -35.39
C ARG A 46 35.45 -42.14 -34.37
N LEU A 47 36.13 -41.04 -34.71
CA LEU A 47 36.22 -39.86 -33.85
C LEU A 47 34.94 -39.03 -33.91
N GLY A 48 34.29 -38.97 -35.08
CA GLY A 48 32.98 -38.32 -35.24
C GLY A 48 31.92 -38.91 -34.31
N GLN A 49 31.80 -40.24 -34.23
CA GLN A 49 30.88 -40.91 -33.31
C GLN A 49 31.17 -40.57 -31.84
N LYS A 50 32.45 -40.58 -31.43
CA LYS A 50 32.84 -40.19 -30.07
C LYS A 50 32.54 -38.72 -29.78
N ALA A 51 32.72 -37.85 -30.76
CA ALA A 51 32.42 -36.43 -30.64
C ALA A 51 30.92 -36.20 -30.49
N GLU A 52 30.08 -36.91 -31.23
CA GLU A 52 28.63 -36.87 -31.09
C GLU A 52 28.17 -37.35 -29.70
N ASP A 53 28.72 -38.46 -29.20
CA ASP A 53 28.42 -38.96 -27.86
C ASP A 53 28.85 -37.97 -26.77
N LYS A 54 29.99 -37.31 -26.94
CA LYS A 54 30.46 -36.27 -26.03
C LYS A 54 29.60 -35.01 -26.08
N LEU A 55 29.21 -34.58 -27.27
CA LEU A 55 28.33 -33.43 -27.46
C LEU A 55 26.96 -33.65 -26.81
N LYS A 56 26.41 -34.87 -26.91
CA LYS A 56 25.18 -35.25 -26.18
C LYS A 56 25.35 -35.12 -24.66
N GLN A 57 26.48 -35.57 -24.11
CA GLN A 57 26.77 -35.42 -22.68
C GLN A 57 26.88 -33.94 -22.27
N ILE A 58 27.54 -33.12 -23.08
CA ILE A 58 27.69 -31.67 -22.86
C ILE A 58 26.32 -30.98 -22.87
N ASN A 59 25.44 -31.29 -23.83
CA ASN A 59 24.11 -30.71 -23.90
C ASN A 59 23.26 -31.07 -22.66
N LEU A 60 23.27 -32.34 -22.25
CA LEU A 60 22.57 -32.78 -21.04
C LEU A 60 23.12 -32.11 -19.78
N ALA A 61 24.45 -31.95 -19.69
CA ALA A 61 25.09 -31.24 -18.60
C ALA A 61 24.70 -29.75 -18.57
N TYR A 62 24.65 -29.10 -19.73
CA TYR A 62 24.23 -27.70 -19.85
C TYR A 62 22.78 -27.51 -19.41
N GLU A 63 21.84 -28.31 -19.92
CA GLU A 63 20.41 -28.22 -19.57
C GLU A 63 20.18 -28.43 -18.07
N THR A 64 20.87 -29.40 -17.47
CA THR A 64 20.74 -29.69 -16.03
C THR A 64 21.30 -28.56 -15.15
N LEU A 65 22.43 -27.95 -15.53
CA LEU A 65 22.99 -26.81 -14.81
C LEU A 65 22.17 -25.55 -15.00
N GLU A 66 21.72 -25.26 -16.23
CA GLU A 66 20.86 -24.11 -16.53
C GLU A 66 19.58 -24.14 -15.70
N ALA A 67 18.91 -25.30 -15.65
CA ALA A 67 17.72 -25.49 -14.83
C ALA A 67 18.01 -25.28 -13.33
N ALA A 68 19.13 -25.79 -12.82
CA ALA A 68 19.52 -25.64 -11.43
C ALA A 68 19.83 -24.17 -11.06
N ILE A 69 20.53 -23.44 -11.94
CA ILE A 69 20.85 -22.02 -11.75
C ILE A 69 19.56 -21.19 -11.79
N ALA A 70 18.69 -21.42 -12.77
CA ALA A 70 17.41 -20.72 -12.89
C ALA A 70 16.52 -20.97 -11.65
N GLN A 71 16.45 -22.22 -11.18
CA GLN A 71 15.70 -22.56 -9.97
C GLN A 71 16.26 -21.87 -8.73
N ARG A 72 17.58 -21.79 -8.59
CA ARG A 72 18.24 -21.06 -7.49
C ARG A 72 17.91 -19.58 -7.54
N GLN A 73 18.02 -18.93 -8.70
CA GLN A 73 17.71 -17.52 -8.89
C GLN A 73 16.24 -17.22 -8.56
N ALA A 74 15.31 -18.05 -9.04
CA ALA A 74 13.89 -17.92 -8.74
C ALA A 74 13.61 -18.04 -7.23
N MET A 75 14.27 -18.98 -6.56
CA MET A 75 14.12 -19.15 -5.11
C MET A 75 14.71 -17.99 -4.32
N GLU A 76 15.86 -17.46 -4.72
CA GLU A 76 16.46 -16.27 -4.10
C GLU A 76 15.56 -15.03 -4.27
N LEU A 77 14.99 -14.83 -5.46
CA LEU A 77 14.03 -13.76 -5.72
C LEU A 77 12.80 -13.89 -4.81
N ALA A 78 12.21 -15.08 -4.73
CA ALA A 78 11.05 -15.34 -3.89
C ALA A 78 11.33 -15.07 -2.40
N ARG A 79 12.51 -15.46 -1.91
CA ARG A 79 12.95 -15.15 -0.53
C ARG A 79 13.07 -13.65 -0.31
N ASN A 80 13.66 -12.91 -1.25
CA ASN A 80 13.84 -11.46 -1.12
C ASN A 80 12.50 -10.73 -1.12
N VAL A 81 11.57 -11.15 -1.97
CA VAL A 81 10.19 -10.63 -2.00
C VAL A 81 9.48 -10.91 -0.67
N ALA A 82 9.59 -12.13 -0.13
CA ALA A 82 8.99 -12.47 1.15
C ALA A 82 9.52 -11.58 2.30
N LYS A 83 10.84 -11.32 2.32
CA LYS A 83 11.48 -10.42 3.29
C LYS A 83 10.99 -8.97 3.15
N ASP A 84 10.86 -8.46 1.93
CA ASP A 84 10.34 -7.11 1.70
C ASP A 84 8.88 -6.98 2.15
N VAL A 85 8.04 -7.97 1.84
CA VAL A 85 6.65 -8.03 2.33
C VAL A 85 6.60 -8.03 3.85
N GLU A 86 7.40 -8.88 4.49
CA GLU A 86 7.49 -8.95 5.95
C GLU A 86 7.90 -7.60 6.57
N GLN A 87 8.93 -6.95 6.02
CA GLN A 87 9.38 -5.63 6.46
C GLN A 87 8.31 -4.56 6.29
N ARG A 88 7.59 -4.54 5.16
CA ARG A 88 6.49 -3.61 4.91
C ARG A 88 5.34 -3.82 5.88
N VAL A 89 4.98 -5.07 6.14
CA VAL A 89 3.94 -5.43 7.12
C VAL A 89 4.38 -4.96 8.51
N ALA A 90 5.59 -5.30 8.94
CA ALA A 90 6.15 -4.90 10.23
C ALA A 90 6.17 -3.36 10.41
N ARG A 91 6.58 -2.61 9.38
CA ARG A 91 6.57 -1.14 9.40
C ARG A 91 5.16 -0.59 9.55
N LYS A 92 4.19 -1.16 8.82
CA LYS A 92 2.79 -0.73 8.88
C LYS A 92 2.16 -1.04 10.24
N THR A 93 2.46 -2.21 10.81
CA THR A 93 2.01 -2.63 12.15
C THR A 93 2.65 -1.81 13.26
N ALA A 94 3.93 -1.43 13.14
CA ALA A 94 4.59 -0.54 14.09
C ALA A 94 3.95 0.86 14.08
N GLN A 95 3.58 1.35 12.88
CA GLN A 95 2.93 2.65 12.72
C GLN A 95 1.52 2.68 13.30
N THR A 96 0.72 1.62 13.15
CA THR A 96 -0.65 1.57 13.71
C THR A 96 -0.73 1.21 15.19
N ARG A 97 0.36 0.73 15.81
CA ARG A 97 0.33 0.27 17.22
C ARG A 97 0.41 1.39 18.25
N PHE A 98 0.77 2.62 17.85
CA PHE A 98 0.94 3.76 18.75
C PHE A 98 0.51 5.07 18.09
N ASP A 99 -0.75 5.17 17.67
CA ASP A 99 -1.39 6.48 17.54
C ASP A 99 -2.12 6.76 18.87
N PRO A 100 -1.48 7.44 19.85
CA PRO A 100 -2.22 7.91 21.01
C PRO A 100 -3.37 8.77 20.50
N ILE A 101 -4.58 8.50 20.98
CA ILE A 101 -5.77 9.30 20.67
C ILE A 101 -5.37 10.78 20.85
N PRO A 102 -5.44 11.62 19.80
CA PRO A 102 -4.95 12.98 19.91
C PRO A 102 -5.78 13.71 20.97
N ALA A 103 -5.13 14.12 22.05
CA ALA A 103 -5.76 14.78 23.21
C ALA A 103 -6.56 16.05 22.84
N ASN A 104 -6.42 16.55 21.61
CA ASN A 104 -7.15 17.70 21.10
C ASN A 104 -8.60 17.38 20.66
N GLN A 105 -9.00 16.11 20.53
CA GLN A 105 -10.39 15.73 20.18
C GLN A 105 -11.34 15.85 21.37
N THR A 106 -10.86 15.65 22.60
CA THR A 106 -11.68 15.77 23.82
C THR A 106 -11.99 17.22 24.21
N ALA A 107 -11.22 18.19 23.72
CA ALA A 107 -11.45 19.60 24.01
C ALA A 107 -12.65 20.17 23.24
N LYS A 108 -12.79 19.81 21.96
CA LYS A 108 -13.89 20.31 21.11
C LYS A 108 -15.27 19.84 21.58
N LEU A 109 -15.36 18.60 22.07
CA LEU A 109 -16.63 18.03 22.54
C LEU A 109 -17.12 18.65 23.86
N ARG A 110 -16.20 19.09 24.73
CA ARG A 110 -16.54 19.77 26.00
C ARG A 110 -16.98 21.22 25.79
N LEU A 111 -16.32 21.94 24.89
CA LEU A 111 -16.65 23.33 24.57
C LEU A 111 -18.04 23.47 23.93
N GLY A 112 -18.42 22.54 23.04
CA GLY A 112 -19.75 22.55 22.40
C GLY A 112 -20.89 22.32 23.39
N PHE A 113 -20.76 21.34 24.29
CA PHE A 113 -21.78 21.04 25.30
C PHE A 113 -21.90 22.14 26.37
N ALA A 114 -20.77 22.70 26.84
CA ALA A 114 -20.78 23.77 27.82
C ALA A 114 -21.47 25.04 27.31
N LEU A 115 -21.33 25.36 26.01
CA LEU A 115 -21.97 26.51 25.40
C LEU A 115 -23.51 26.33 25.31
N TRP A 116 -23.97 25.14 24.93
CA TRP A 116 -25.40 24.82 24.85
C TRP A 116 -26.08 24.77 26.22
N THR A 117 -25.41 24.28 27.26
CA THR A 117 -25.96 24.27 28.63
C THR A 117 -26.16 25.68 29.19
N LEU A 118 -25.26 26.61 28.84
CA LEU A 118 -25.35 28.00 29.27
C LEU A 118 -26.54 28.71 28.62
N VAL A 119 -26.79 28.45 27.33
CA VAL A 119 -27.94 28.98 26.58
C VAL A 119 -29.28 28.43 27.12
N LEU A 120 -29.34 27.13 27.45
CA LEU A 120 -30.55 26.50 28.00
C LEU A 120 -30.93 27.03 29.40
N VAL A 121 -29.95 27.31 30.26
CA VAL A 121 -30.19 27.78 31.62
C VAL A 121 -30.41 29.30 31.68
N ALA A 122 -29.78 30.08 30.79
CA ALA A 122 -29.96 31.53 30.75
C ALA A 122 -31.30 31.96 30.09
N SER A 123 -31.85 31.13 29.19
CA SER A 123 -33.09 31.44 28.47
C SER A 123 -34.30 31.72 29.40
N PRO A 124 -34.59 30.90 30.42
CA PRO A 124 -35.68 31.19 31.37
C PRO A 124 -35.48 32.50 32.13
N TRP A 125 -34.25 32.83 32.53
CA TRP A 125 -33.95 34.07 33.25
C TRP A 125 -34.06 35.30 32.36
N LEU A 126 -33.72 35.21 31.08
CA LEU A 126 -33.89 36.32 30.13
C LEU A 126 -35.36 36.64 29.88
N VAL A 127 -36.21 35.62 29.71
CA VAL A 127 -37.66 35.80 29.57
C VAL A 127 -38.26 36.37 30.86
N PHE A 128 -37.83 35.86 32.02
CA PHE A 128 -38.27 36.35 33.31
C PHE A 128 -37.83 37.80 33.57
N LEU A 129 -36.57 38.15 33.28
CA LEU A 129 -36.06 39.52 33.41
C LEU A 129 -36.75 40.48 32.44
N PHE A 130 -37.05 40.04 31.22
CA PHE A 130 -37.81 40.84 30.27
C PHE A 130 -39.21 41.15 30.79
N PHE A 131 -39.95 40.14 31.27
CA PHE A 131 -41.27 40.35 31.87
C PHE A 131 -41.23 41.16 33.16
N TYR A 132 -40.22 40.92 34.00
CA TYR A 132 -40.01 41.69 35.23
C TYR A 132 -39.71 43.16 34.93
N TRP A 133 -38.86 43.45 33.95
CA TRP A 133 -38.57 44.80 33.48
C TRP A 133 -39.79 45.49 32.88
N VAL A 134 -40.60 44.77 32.10
CA VAL A 134 -41.88 45.26 31.55
C VAL A 134 -42.86 45.61 32.67
N THR A 135 -42.90 44.83 33.75
CA THR A 135 -43.81 45.06 34.88
C THR A 135 -43.37 46.25 35.74
N GLN A 136 -42.07 46.56 35.80
CA GLN A 136 -41.52 47.69 36.56
C GLN A 136 -41.50 49.02 35.79
N ASN A 137 -41.72 49.03 34.46
CA ASN A 137 -41.69 50.24 33.62
C ASN A 137 -43.05 50.52 32.95
N PRO A 138 -44.10 50.91 33.70
CA PRO A 138 -45.44 51.14 33.15
C PRO A 138 -45.53 52.34 32.19
N VAL A 139 -44.58 53.28 32.25
CA VAL A 139 -44.57 54.51 31.42
C VAL A 139 -44.27 54.20 29.93
N LEU A 140 -43.49 53.14 29.67
CA LEU A 140 -43.12 52.72 28.31
C LEU A 140 -44.19 51.82 27.66
N VAL A 141 -44.91 51.03 28.45
CA VAL A 141 -46.00 50.17 27.98
C VAL A 141 -47.24 50.99 27.60
N GLY A 142 -47.55 52.06 28.34
CA GLY A 142 -48.61 53.00 27.96
C GLY A 142 -48.33 53.74 26.64
N GLY A 143 -47.06 54.08 26.37
CA GLY A 143 -46.65 54.73 25.12
C GLY A 143 -46.78 53.84 23.89
N ALA A 144 -46.40 52.56 23.99
CA ALA A 144 -46.55 51.59 22.90
C ALA A 144 -48.03 51.29 22.59
N ALA A 145 -48.90 51.23 23.60
CA ALA A 145 -50.34 51.06 23.41
C ALA A 145 -51.01 52.30 22.78
N MET A 146 -50.56 53.52 23.12
CA MET A 146 -51.00 54.77 22.47
C MET A 146 -50.60 54.84 20.99
N ILE A 147 -49.37 54.44 20.65
CA ILE A 147 -48.91 54.41 19.25
C ILE A 147 -49.70 53.38 18.44
N ALA A 148 -49.98 52.20 19.00
CA ALA A 148 -50.83 51.19 18.36
C ALA A 148 -52.29 51.67 18.17
N GLY A 149 -52.86 52.39 19.14
CA GLY A 149 -54.20 52.97 19.05
C GLY A 149 -54.31 54.09 18.00
N VAL A 150 -53.30 54.96 17.90
CA VAL A 150 -53.23 56.02 16.87
C VAL A 150 -53.06 55.43 15.47
N TYR A 151 -52.22 54.39 15.31
CA TYR A 151 -52.10 53.67 14.04
C TYR A 151 -53.40 52.97 13.63
N PHE A 152 -54.13 52.40 14.59
CA PHE A 152 -55.43 51.76 14.33
C PHE A 152 -56.51 52.79 13.93
N LEU A 153 -56.53 53.97 14.57
CA LEU A 153 -57.49 55.04 14.26
C LEU A 153 -57.19 55.72 12.90
N LEU A 154 -55.91 55.97 12.59
CA LEU A 154 -55.50 56.50 11.28
C LEU A 154 -55.78 55.50 10.14
N ARG A 155 -55.61 54.19 10.40
CA ARG A 155 -55.98 53.15 9.42
C ARG A 155 -57.49 53.03 9.22
N PHE A 156 -58.28 53.17 10.27
CA PHE A 156 -59.75 53.15 10.19
C PHE A 156 -60.34 54.36 9.47
N LEU A 157 -59.72 55.55 9.60
CA LEU A 157 -60.13 56.75 8.87
C LEU A 157 -59.73 56.71 7.40
N SER A 158 -58.64 56.02 7.05
CA SER A 158 -58.21 55.81 5.65
C SER A 158 -59.09 54.84 4.87
N GLU A 159 -59.87 53.98 5.52
CA GLU A 159 -60.75 53.00 4.86
C GLU A 159 -62.20 53.51 4.67
N ARG A 160 -62.54 54.72 5.18
CA ARG A 160 -63.86 55.35 5.04
C ARG A 160 -63.92 56.53 4.06
N GLY A 161 -62.89 56.72 3.24
CA GLY A 161 -62.85 57.70 2.14
C GLY A 161 -63.06 57.05 0.78
#